data_AF-A0A2E1H6M9-F1
#
_entry.id   AF-A0A2E1H6M9-F1
#
_cell.length_a   1.000
_cell.length_b   1.000
_cell.length_c   1.000
_cell.angle_alpha   90.00
_cell.angle_beta   90.00
_cell.angle_gamma   90.00
#
_symmetry.space_group_name_H-M   'P 1'
#
loop_
_entity.id
_entity.type
_entity.pdbx_description
1 polymer ?
#
loop_
_entity_poly.entity_id
_entity_poly.type
_entity_poly.pdbx_seq_one_letter_code
_entity_poly.pdbx_strand_id
1 'polypeptide(L)'
;MSNRDKLKKKAAIDAAKSKKRLIFSIIGLVICIAVLIQLNSSTSVSGTDVPETDKPLIDIEALLPIFDVGLLATIKDSTDAERVMLEPEAFATTLYNSGALLSSWVFLLGEPEYDFVNGANDPSPHRGKVFRARGEILDARNMIRVTGEPAEYWTLLKTEDGDSMFFVAAQAPETLFGADNFVLADGYFYKNYRQRINGEWITAPLFVGNKLEPSVPAEPPLTQPDMRMLNKLRDQPIGTDNNALELDKLKEMWHLANVAREMKRNPERAAKANEEAILLDFTTLTDLVKNPELYRGQIFEIGGEVVEAHAVRTGENSLRSREISSGWLRNSFLGDTLLHVKAADDFAFDAFQGNAIMHGYFLMLWAYVDRQGAARRVPVFVVYDSREQETLMPDDANPLIFAFLGSIMVLGLILFFAV
;
A
#
# COMPACT_ATOMS: atom_id res chain seq x y z
N MET A 1 26.95 16.39 86.07
CA MET A 1 27.40 16.17 84.67
C MET A 1 27.94 17.47 84.11
N SER A 2 29.23 17.51 83.79
CA SER A 2 29.92 18.72 83.30
C SER A 2 29.42 19.11 81.90
N ASN A 3 29.38 20.41 81.60
CA ASN A 3 29.03 20.93 80.26
C ASN A 3 29.88 20.31 79.14
N ARG A 4 31.09 19.85 79.48
CA ARG A 4 32.03 19.17 78.59
C ARG A 4 31.54 17.79 78.14
N ASP A 5 30.82 17.06 79.00
CA ASP A 5 30.29 15.73 78.67
C ASP A 5 29.03 15.82 77.81
N LYS A 6 28.21 16.86 78.00
CA LYS A 6 27.05 17.15 77.14
C LYS A 6 27.48 17.54 75.72
N LEU A 7 28.56 18.33 75.58
CA LEU A 7 29.14 18.70 74.29
C LEU A 7 29.73 17.51 73.53
N LYS A 8 30.48 16.62 74.22
CA LYS A 8 31.02 15.40 73.59
C LYS A 8 29.92 14.45 73.11
N LYS A 9 28.84 14.29 73.90
CA LYS A 9 27.72 13.42 73.52
C LYS A 9 26.91 14.00 72.35
N LYS A 10 26.74 15.33 72.27
CA LYS A 10 26.08 16.00 71.15
C LYS A 10 26.90 15.89 69.85
N ALA A 11 28.21 16.13 69.92
CA ALA A 11 29.11 15.96 68.78
C ALA A 11 29.15 14.52 68.24
N ALA A 12 29.12 13.52 69.11
CA ALA A 12 29.07 12.10 68.70
C ALA A 12 27.73 11.72 68.02
N ILE A 13 26.62 12.31 68.46
CA ILE A 13 25.29 12.08 67.86
C ILE A 13 25.18 12.77 66.49
N ASP A 14 25.70 13.99 66.36
CA ASP A 14 25.70 14.73 65.08
C ASP A 14 26.62 14.05 64.04
N ALA A 15 27.79 13.53 64.45
CA ALA A 15 28.68 12.75 63.59
C ALA A 15 28.07 11.40 63.17
N ALA A 16 27.29 10.74 64.03
CA ALA A 16 26.58 9.50 63.67
C ALA A 16 25.42 9.77 62.68
N LYS A 17 24.78 10.94 62.79
CA LYS A 17 23.66 11.35 61.92
C LYS A 17 24.16 11.79 60.54
N SER A 18 25.32 12.46 60.45
CA SER A 18 25.97 12.79 59.17
C SER A 18 26.42 11.53 58.43
N LYS A 19 27.02 10.55 59.13
CA LYS A 19 27.47 9.29 58.54
C LYS A 19 26.32 8.44 57.98
N LYS A 20 25.14 8.46 58.61
CA LYS A 20 23.94 7.80 58.05
C LYS A 20 23.40 8.51 56.82
N ARG A 21 23.34 9.86 56.81
CA ARG A 21 22.92 10.64 55.63
C ARG A 21 23.86 10.41 54.43
N LEU A 22 25.15 10.32 54.70
CA LEU A 22 26.18 10.03 53.70
C LEU A 22 25.95 8.67 53.00
N ILE A 23 25.70 7.62 53.78
CA ILE A 23 25.44 6.28 53.25
C ILE A 23 24.17 6.27 52.39
N PHE A 24 23.11 6.96 52.82
CA PHE A 24 21.88 7.06 52.03
C PHE A 24 22.06 7.83 50.72
N SER A 25 22.90 8.88 50.69
CA SER A 25 23.20 9.62 49.46
C SER A 25 24.02 8.80 48.46
N ILE A 26 24.99 8.01 48.93
CA ILE A 26 25.79 7.12 48.07
C ILE A 26 24.91 6.01 47.49
N ILE A 27 24.04 5.40 48.31
CA ILE A 27 23.10 4.39 47.85
C ILE A 27 22.13 4.98 46.82
N GLY A 28 21.61 6.19 47.06
CA GLY A 28 20.75 6.88 46.10
C GLY A 28 21.43 7.16 44.75
N LEU A 29 22.70 7.58 44.78
CA LEU A 29 23.49 7.81 43.56
C LEU A 29 23.72 6.50 42.78
N VAL A 30 24.07 5.41 43.47
CA VAL A 30 24.28 4.10 42.84
C VAL A 30 22.98 3.57 42.23
N ILE A 31 21.83 3.78 42.89
CA ILE A 31 20.52 3.41 42.35
C ILE A 31 20.20 4.23 41.09
N CYS A 32 20.46 5.55 41.08
CA CYS A 32 20.25 6.36 39.89
C CYS A 32 21.15 5.93 38.71
N ILE A 33 22.41 5.60 38.97
CA ILE A 33 23.35 5.09 37.96
C ILE A 33 22.87 3.72 37.43
N ALA A 34 22.42 2.83 38.31
CA ALA A 34 21.90 1.52 37.91
C ALA A 34 20.62 1.63 37.06
N VAL A 35 19.70 2.52 37.42
CA VAL A 35 18.48 2.80 36.62
C VAL A 35 18.83 3.36 35.25
N LEU A 36 19.82 4.25 35.16
CA LEU A 36 20.30 4.80 33.89
C LEU A 36 20.96 3.73 33.00
N ILE A 37 21.81 2.87 33.57
CA ILE A 37 22.42 1.74 32.83
C ILE A 37 21.31 0.80 32.34
N GLN A 38 20.30 0.54 33.17
CA GLN A 38 19.22 -0.36 32.83
C GLN A 38 18.36 0.21 31.69
N LEU A 39 18.02 1.50 31.73
CA LEU A 39 17.31 2.21 30.66
C LEU A 39 18.10 2.22 29.34
N ASN A 40 19.43 2.33 29.40
CA ASN A 40 20.29 2.30 28.21
C ASN A 40 20.59 0.88 27.70
N SER A 41 20.43 -0.14 28.55
CA SER A 41 20.56 -1.55 28.15
C SER A 41 19.26 -2.13 27.59
N SER A 42 18.09 -1.59 27.99
CA SER A 42 16.79 -1.97 27.44
C SER A 42 16.57 -1.49 26.00
N THR A 43 17.37 -0.56 25.50
CA THR A 43 17.43 -0.19 24.08
C THR A 43 18.40 -1.04 23.26
N SER A 44 19.11 -2.00 23.87
CA SER A 44 20.11 -2.84 23.23
C SER A 44 19.91 -4.34 23.50
N VAL A 45 18.66 -4.80 23.50
CA VAL A 45 18.37 -6.24 23.37
C VAL A 45 18.14 -6.55 21.89
N SER A 46 19.27 -6.91 21.28
CA SER A 46 19.47 -7.85 20.18
C SER A 46 18.24 -8.25 19.37
N GLY A 47 18.25 -7.84 18.10
CA GLY A 47 17.42 -8.39 17.05
C GLY A 47 17.50 -9.92 17.07
N THR A 48 16.34 -10.55 17.23
CA THR A 48 16.13 -11.87 16.65
C THR A 48 15.98 -11.63 15.16
N ASP A 49 17.00 -12.02 14.39
CA ASP A 49 16.87 -12.25 12.96
C ASP A 49 15.65 -13.16 12.77
N VAL A 50 14.53 -12.57 12.35
CA VAL A 50 13.43 -13.33 11.77
C VAL A 50 14.02 -13.85 10.47
N PRO A 51 14.17 -15.17 10.27
CA PRO A 51 14.66 -15.66 9.00
C PRO A 51 13.70 -15.15 7.93
N GLU A 52 14.21 -14.35 6.99
CA GLU A 52 13.53 -14.07 5.73
C GLU A 52 13.09 -15.41 5.20
N THR A 53 11.80 -15.68 5.33
CA THR A 53 11.22 -16.89 4.78
C THR A 53 11.17 -16.59 3.30
N ASP A 54 12.18 -17.05 2.57
CA ASP A 54 12.19 -17.11 1.11
C ASP A 54 10.86 -17.75 0.71
N LYS A 55 9.90 -16.91 0.31
CA LYS A 55 8.61 -17.39 -0.18
C LYS A 55 8.96 -18.21 -1.43
N PRO A 56 8.56 -19.49 -1.51
CA PRO A 56 8.88 -20.30 -2.68
C PRO A 56 8.35 -19.57 -3.91
N LEU A 57 9.25 -19.25 -4.85
CA LEU A 57 8.87 -18.75 -6.17
C LEU A 57 8.10 -19.88 -6.86
N ILE A 58 6.77 -19.75 -6.87
CA ILE A 58 5.91 -20.63 -7.66
C ILE A 58 6.16 -20.26 -9.12
N ASP A 59 6.65 -21.23 -9.91
CA ASP A 59 6.75 -21.09 -11.36
C ASP A 59 5.34 -21.12 -11.96
N ILE A 60 4.79 -19.94 -12.22
CA ILE A 60 3.44 -19.77 -12.77
C ILE A 60 3.37 -20.25 -14.22
N GLU A 61 4.47 -20.17 -14.99
CA GLU A 61 4.49 -20.64 -16.38
C GLU A 61 4.27 -22.15 -16.45
N ALA A 62 4.84 -22.90 -15.50
CA ALA A 62 4.62 -24.34 -15.38
C ALA A 62 3.18 -24.74 -15.00
N LEU A 63 2.37 -23.79 -14.50
CA LEU A 63 0.95 -24.02 -14.16
C LEU A 63 0.01 -23.73 -15.33
N LEU A 64 0.48 -23.08 -16.39
CA LEU A 64 -0.33 -22.82 -17.57
C LEU A 64 -0.58 -24.10 -18.38
N PRO A 65 -1.76 -24.27 -18.98
CA PRO A 65 -2.03 -25.34 -19.92
C PRO A 65 -1.02 -25.34 -21.08
N ILE A 66 -0.44 -26.52 -21.35
CA ILE A 66 0.42 -26.72 -22.52
C ILE A 66 -0.47 -26.99 -23.73
N PHE A 67 -0.41 -26.11 -24.73
CA PHE A 67 -1.16 -26.29 -25.96
C PHE A 67 -0.49 -27.31 -26.90
N ASP A 68 -1.29 -28.14 -27.57
CA ASP A 68 -0.84 -29.01 -28.64
C ASP A 68 -0.42 -28.17 -29.86
N VAL A 69 0.87 -28.19 -30.18
CA VAL A 69 1.46 -27.44 -31.30
C VAL A 69 0.87 -27.87 -32.64
N GLY A 70 0.59 -29.17 -32.82
CA GLY A 70 -0.04 -29.70 -34.03
C GLY A 70 -1.46 -29.17 -34.20
N LEU A 71 -2.22 -29.06 -33.11
CA LEU A 71 -3.57 -28.48 -33.13
C LEU A 71 -3.54 -26.98 -33.43
N LEU A 72 -2.66 -26.22 -32.78
CA LEU A 72 -2.47 -24.78 -33.06
C LEU A 72 -2.05 -24.51 -34.52
N ALA A 73 -1.29 -25.41 -35.13
CA ALA A 73 -0.90 -25.32 -36.53
C ALA A 73 -2.08 -25.50 -37.52
N THR A 74 -3.21 -26.07 -37.09
CA THR A 74 -4.40 -26.20 -37.94
C THR A 74 -5.16 -24.88 -38.12
N ILE A 75 -4.91 -23.90 -37.25
CA ILE A 75 -5.58 -22.59 -37.26
C ILE A 75 -5.10 -21.80 -38.49
N LYS A 76 -6.03 -21.23 -39.26
CA LYS A 76 -5.72 -20.51 -40.50
C LYS A 76 -6.30 -19.11 -40.50
N ASP A 77 -5.51 -18.10 -40.82
CA ASP A 77 -5.92 -16.70 -40.87
C ASP A 77 -5.17 -15.89 -41.95
N SER A 78 -4.67 -16.58 -42.98
CA SER A 78 -3.90 -15.96 -44.06
C SER A 78 -4.78 -15.25 -45.07
N THR A 79 -6.03 -15.68 -45.23
CA THR A 79 -7.02 -15.09 -46.13
C THR A 79 -8.26 -14.61 -45.39
N ASP A 80 -9.01 -13.69 -45.99
CA ASP A 80 -10.27 -13.19 -45.42
C ASP A 80 -11.31 -14.30 -45.19
N ALA A 81 -11.36 -15.32 -46.04
CA ALA A 81 -12.27 -16.45 -45.86
C ALA A 81 -11.87 -17.30 -44.64
N GLU A 82 -10.57 -17.52 -44.45
CA GLU A 82 -10.05 -18.24 -43.29
C GLU A 82 -10.26 -17.46 -41.99
N ARG A 83 -10.17 -16.12 -42.04
CA ARG A 83 -10.39 -15.23 -40.88
C ARG A 83 -11.84 -15.21 -40.40
N VAL A 84 -12.81 -15.62 -41.21
CA VAL A 84 -14.23 -15.71 -40.81
C VAL A 84 -14.54 -17.05 -40.13
N MET A 85 -13.83 -18.11 -40.50
CA MET A 85 -14.09 -19.46 -40.02
C MET A 85 -13.34 -19.73 -38.71
N LEU A 86 -13.97 -20.46 -37.79
CA LEU A 86 -13.28 -21.02 -36.62
C LEU A 86 -13.07 -22.51 -36.80
N GLU A 87 -11.86 -22.97 -36.53
CA GLU A 87 -11.49 -24.38 -36.51
C GLU A 87 -12.08 -25.03 -35.24
N PRO A 88 -13.09 -25.91 -35.35
CA PRO A 88 -13.92 -26.30 -34.20
C PRO A 88 -13.12 -26.94 -33.05
N GLU A 89 -12.19 -27.83 -33.37
CA GLU A 89 -11.39 -28.56 -32.38
C GLU A 89 -10.36 -27.65 -31.68
N ALA A 90 -9.65 -26.84 -32.45
CA ALA A 90 -8.66 -25.90 -31.91
C ALA A 90 -9.33 -24.82 -31.05
N PHE A 91 -10.47 -24.29 -31.50
CA PHE A 91 -11.24 -23.32 -30.73
C PHE A 91 -11.78 -23.94 -29.44
N ALA A 92 -12.41 -25.11 -29.50
CA ALA A 92 -12.96 -25.78 -28.32
C ALA A 92 -11.87 -26.09 -27.28
N THR A 93 -10.69 -26.53 -27.72
CA THR A 93 -9.53 -26.78 -26.85
C THR A 93 -9.03 -25.48 -26.21
N THR A 94 -8.97 -24.38 -26.96
CA THR A 94 -8.56 -23.06 -26.44
C THR A 94 -9.56 -22.55 -25.40
N LEU A 95 -10.85 -22.70 -25.65
CA LEU A 95 -11.93 -22.34 -24.73
C LEU A 95 -11.91 -23.20 -23.46
N TYR A 96 -11.62 -24.50 -23.59
CA TYR A 96 -11.46 -25.39 -22.44
C TYR A 96 -10.25 -24.97 -21.58
N ASN A 97 -9.09 -24.73 -22.22
CA ASN A 97 -7.87 -24.31 -21.53
C ASN A 97 -8.00 -22.92 -20.88
N SER A 98 -8.84 -22.04 -21.43
CA SER A 98 -9.14 -20.74 -20.80
C SER A 98 -9.81 -20.89 -19.45
N GLY A 99 -10.61 -21.94 -19.23
CA GLY A 99 -11.24 -22.24 -17.94
C GLY A 99 -10.26 -22.41 -16.78
N ALA A 100 -9.02 -22.81 -17.04
CA ALA A 100 -7.97 -22.95 -16.04
C ALA A 100 -7.18 -21.64 -15.80
N LEU A 101 -7.38 -20.61 -16.62
CA LEU A 101 -6.65 -19.35 -16.51
C LEU A 101 -7.24 -18.48 -15.40
N LEU A 102 -6.51 -18.39 -14.28
CA LEU A 102 -6.87 -17.52 -13.17
C LEU A 102 -6.27 -16.12 -13.37
N SER A 103 -7.09 -15.07 -13.21
CA SER A 103 -6.66 -13.66 -13.30
C SER A 103 -5.47 -13.36 -12.37
N SER A 104 -5.43 -13.95 -11.17
CA SER A 104 -4.29 -13.81 -10.26
C SER A 104 -2.97 -14.38 -10.80
N TRP A 105 -3.01 -15.39 -11.68
CA TRP A 105 -1.81 -15.98 -12.29
C TRP A 105 -1.30 -15.09 -13.43
N VAL A 106 -2.20 -14.59 -14.27
CA VAL A 106 -1.85 -13.65 -15.36
C VAL A 106 -1.20 -12.39 -14.81
N PHE A 107 -1.71 -11.90 -13.67
CA PHE A 107 -1.10 -10.82 -12.92
C PHE A 107 0.34 -11.12 -12.47
N LEU A 108 0.58 -12.31 -11.91
CA LEU A 108 1.90 -12.75 -11.45
C LEU A 108 2.90 -12.98 -12.59
N LEU A 109 2.41 -13.33 -13.78
CA LEU A 109 3.20 -13.42 -15.02
C LEU A 109 3.65 -12.05 -15.56
N GLY A 110 3.32 -10.97 -14.85
CA GLY A 110 3.73 -9.63 -15.24
C GLY A 110 2.76 -8.94 -16.19
N GLU A 111 1.52 -9.43 -16.30
CA GLU A 111 0.50 -8.93 -17.24
C GLU A 111 0.96 -8.96 -18.70
N PRO A 112 1.13 -10.16 -19.31
CA PRO A 112 1.63 -10.29 -20.67
C PRO A 112 0.79 -9.49 -21.68
N GLU A 113 1.44 -8.61 -22.44
CA GLU A 113 0.81 -7.81 -23.48
C GLU A 113 0.84 -8.53 -24.84
N TYR A 114 -0.08 -8.15 -25.73
CA TYR A 114 -0.09 -8.61 -27.12
C TYR A 114 0.39 -7.50 -28.04
N ASP A 115 1.40 -7.80 -28.86
CA ASP A 115 1.85 -6.89 -29.91
C ASP A 115 0.88 -6.92 -31.09
N PHE A 116 -0.02 -5.94 -31.13
CA PHE A 116 -1.05 -5.82 -32.15
C PHE A 116 -0.50 -5.64 -33.57
N VAL A 117 0.68 -5.05 -33.71
CA VAL A 117 1.30 -4.81 -35.02
C VAL A 117 1.95 -6.09 -35.52
N ASN A 118 2.78 -6.74 -34.71
CA ASN A 118 3.46 -7.97 -35.12
C ASN A 118 2.49 -9.13 -35.25
N GLY A 119 1.56 -9.31 -34.33
CA GLY A 119 0.60 -10.40 -34.36
C GLY A 119 -0.42 -10.29 -35.50
N ALA A 120 -0.67 -9.09 -36.04
CA ALA A 120 -1.44 -8.93 -37.27
C ALA A 120 -0.69 -9.45 -38.52
N ASN A 121 0.64 -9.33 -38.54
CA ASN A 121 1.49 -9.69 -39.68
C ASN A 121 1.98 -11.15 -39.62
N ASP A 122 2.31 -11.65 -38.43
CA ASP A 122 2.76 -13.02 -38.19
C ASP A 122 2.05 -13.60 -36.95
N PRO A 123 0.79 -14.05 -37.07
CA PRO A 123 0.00 -14.52 -35.93
C PRO A 123 0.48 -15.86 -35.35
N SER A 124 1.14 -16.70 -36.16
CA SER A 124 1.41 -18.11 -35.79
C SER A 124 2.20 -18.27 -34.49
N PRO A 125 3.29 -17.51 -34.24
CA PRO A 125 4.08 -17.61 -33.01
C PRO A 125 3.35 -17.10 -31.76
N HIS A 126 2.21 -16.44 -31.91
CA HIS A 126 1.44 -15.87 -30.80
C HIS A 126 0.29 -16.77 -30.34
N ARG A 127 -0.09 -17.78 -31.14
CA ARG A 127 -1.25 -18.64 -30.84
C ARG A 127 -1.04 -19.41 -29.53
N GLY A 128 -2.07 -19.41 -28.68
CA GLY A 128 -2.01 -20.05 -27.37
C GLY A 128 -1.16 -19.30 -26.33
N LYS A 129 -0.59 -18.13 -26.65
CA LYS A 129 0.08 -17.29 -25.65
C LYS A 129 -0.94 -16.55 -24.81
N VAL A 130 -0.69 -16.53 -23.50
CA VAL A 130 -1.46 -15.74 -22.54
C VAL A 130 -1.33 -14.26 -22.88
N PHE A 131 -2.42 -13.53 -22.73
CA PHE A 131 -2.41 -12.08 -22.74
C PHE A 131 -3.33 -11.55 -21.64
N ARG A 132 -3.11 -10.29 -21.30
CA ARG A 132 -4.03 -9.45 -20.54
C ARG A 132 -4.24 -8.15 -21.31
N ALA A 133 -5.49 -7.75 -21.48
CA ALA A 133 -5.82 -6.42 -21.97
C ALA A 133 -6.98 -5.82 -21.18
N ARG A 134 -7.04 -4.50 -21.20
CA ARG A 134 -8.12 -3.71 -20.62
C ARG A 134 -8.71 -2.83 -21.70
N GLY A 135 -10.01 -2.60 -21.65
CA GLY A 135 -10.65 -1.83 -22.71
C GLY A 135 -12.15 -1.64 -22.56
N GLU A 136 -12.69 -0.81 -23.45
CA GLU A 136 -14.11 -0.51 -23.56
C GLU A 136 -14.80 -1.50 -24.49
N ILE A 137 -15.96 -2.01 -24.07
CA ILE A 137 -16.86 -2.82 -24.90
C ILE A 137 -17.54 -1.92 -25.93
N LEU A 138 -17.26 -2.16 -27.21
CA LEU A 138 -17.90 -1.49 -28.33
C LEU A 138 -19.14 -2.23 -28.85
N ASP A 139 -19.10 -3.56 -28.84
CA ASP A 139 -20.20 -4.45 -29.24
C ASP A 139 -20.16 -5.71 -28.39
N ALA A 140 -21.33 -6.24 -28.03
CA ALA A 140 -21.42 -7.45 -27.22
C ALA A 140 -22.65 -8.28 -27.59
N ARG A 141 -22.50 -9.59 -27.56
CA ARG A 141 -23.61 -10.53 -27.77
C ARG A 141 -23.35 -11.89 -27.14
N ASN A 142 -24.44 -12.58 -26.81
CA ASN A 142 -24.41 -13.99 -26.45
C ASN A 142 -24.57 -14.85 -27.70
N MET A 143 -23.77 -15.91 -27.80
CA MET A 143 -23.85 -16.88 -28.90
C MET A 143 -23.79 -18.30 -28.37
N ILE A 144 -24.69 -19.16 -28.86
CA ILE A 144 -24.58 -20.61 -28.68
C ILE A 144 -24.15 -21.17 -30.03
N ARG A 145 -22.88 -21.55 -30.17
CA ARG A 145 -22.34 -22.09 -31.43
C ARG A 145 -22.62 -23.57 -31.61
N VAL A 146 -22.68 -24.33 -30.52
CA VAL A 146 -22.96 -25.77 -30.50
C VAL A 146 -24.21 -26.01 -29.67
N THR A 147 -25.20 -26.69 -30.24
CA THR A 147 -26.46 -26.99 -29.54
C THR A 147 -26.19 -27.84 -28.29
N GLY A 148 -26.61 -27.35 -27.12
CA GLY A 148 -26.43 -28.03 -25.84
C GLY A 148 -25.24 -27.52 -25.02
N GLU A 149 -24.36 -26.70 -25.59
CA GLU A 149 -23.26 -26.05 -24.87
C GLU A 149 -23.70 -24.73 -24.21
N PRO A 150 -22.99 -24.26 -23.17
CA PRO A 150 -23.19 -22.93 -22.60
C PRO A 150 -23.08 -21.81 -23.65
N ALA A 151 -23.77 -20.70 -23.39
CA ALA A 151 -23.63 -19.51 -24.23
C ALA A 151 -22.26 -18.85 -24.01
N GLU A 152 -21.57 -18.58 -25.10
CA GLU A 152 -20.34 -17.80 -25.15
C GLU A 152 -20.69 -16.30 -25.21
N TYR A 153 -19.88 -15.48 -24.57
CA TYR A 153 -20.02 -14.02 -24.63
C TYR A 153 -18.96 -13.42 -25.54
N TRP A 154 -19.43 -12.89 -26.66
CA TRP A 154 -18.62 -12.35 -27.75
C TRP A 154 -18.62 -10.84 -27.66
N THR A 155 -17.43 -10.23 -27.64
CA THR A 155 -17.27 -8.78 -27.57
C THR A 155 -16.27 -8.26 -28.59
N LEU A 156 -16.55 -7.07 -29.12
CA LEU A 156 -15.54 -6.21 -29.72
C LEU A 156 -15.09 -5.21 -28.63
N LEU A 157 -13.80 -5.20 -28.32
CA LEU A 157 -13.20 -4.29 -27.36
C LEU A 157 -12.31 -3.27 -28.08
N LYS A 158 -12.26 -2.06 -27.54
CA LYS A 158 -11.21 -1.10 -27.79
C LYS A 158 -10.27 -1.05 -26.59
N THR A 159 -9.01 -1.43 -26.77
CA THR A 159 -8.02 -1.44 -25.69
C THR A 159 -7.72 -0.03 -25.18
N GLU A 160 -7.10 0.07 -24.01
CA GLU A 160 -6.61 1.36 -23.47
C GLU A 160 -5.69 2.10 -24.44
N ASP A 161 -4.86 1.36 -25.17
CA ASP A 161 -3.94 1.91 -26.18
C ASP A 161 -4.63 2.25 -27.51
N GLY A 162 -5.92 1.92 -27.64
CA GLY A 162 -6.76 2.27 -28.77
C GLY A 162 -6.89 1.21 -29.86
N ASP A 163 -6.26 0.05 -29.69
CA ASP A 163 -6.37 -1.09 -30.59
C ASP A 163 -7.74 -1.77 -30.50
N SER A 164 -8.14 -2.46 -31.55
CA SER A 164 -9.37 -3.25 -31.56
C SER A 164 -9.07 -4.74 -31.40
N MET A 165 -9.87 -5.43 -30.60
CA MET A 165 -9.79 -6.88 -30.45
C MET A 165 -11.16 -7.53 -30.32
N PHE A 166 -11.29 -8.73 -30.85
CA PHE A 166 -12.38 -9.61 -30.49
C PHE A 166 -12.00 -10.41 -29.25
N PHE A 167 -12.94 -10.56 -28.33
CA PHE A 167 -12.78 -11.41 -27.16
C PHE A 167 -14.00 -12.33 -27.02
N VAL A 168 -13.73 -13.58 -26.71
CA VAL A 168 -14.76 -14.57 -26.41
C VAL A 168 -14.54 -15.11 -25.02
N ALA A 169 -15.51 -14.88 -24.15
CA ALA A 169 -15.58 -15.52 -22.85
C ALA A 169 -16.39 -16.81 -22.94
N ALA A 170 -15.87 -17.87 -22.33
CA ALA A 170 -16.57 -19.14 -22.14
C ALA A 170 -17.86 -18.99 -21.32
N GLN A 171 -17.91 -17.99 -20.44
CA GLN A 171 -19.05 -17.73 -19.57
C GLN A 171 -19.62 -16.35 -19.86
N ALA A 172 -20.93 -16.29 -20.10
CA ALA A 172 -21.65 -15.03 -20.11
C ALA A 172 -21.65 -14.40 -18.72
N PRO A 173 -21.41 -13.08 -18.60
CA PRO A 173 -21.44 -12.40 -17.32
C PRO A 173 -22.87 -12.44 -16.74
N GLU A 174 -23.01 -12.81 -15.47
CA GLU A 174 -24.31 -12.84 -14.77
C GLU A 174 -24.92 -11.43 -14.66
N THR A 175 -24.06 -10.42 -14.51
CA THR A 175 -24.42 -9.00 -14.49
C THR A 175 -23.65 -8.27 -15.57
N LEU A 176 -24.36 -7.54 -16.43
CA LEU A 176 -23.74 -6.60 -17.37
C LEU A 176 -22.91 -5.56 -16.60
N PHE A 177 -21.82 -5.10 -17.20
CA PHE A 177 -20.74 -4.30 -16.57
C PHE A 177 -21.13 -2.87 -16.13
N GLY A 178 -22.37 -2.63 -15.68
CA GLY A 178 -22.82 -1.32 -15.20
C GLY A 178 -22.77 -0.23 -16.28
N ALA A 179 -22.54 1.01 -15.85
CA ALA A 179 -22.44 2.18 -16.74
C ALA A 179 -21.05 2.36 -17.35
N ASP A 180 -20.03 1.77 -16.72
CA ASP A 180 -18.64 1.87 -17.14
C ASP A 180 -18.38 0.58 -17.96
N ASN A 181 -18.60 0.63 -19.28
CA ASN A 181 -18.40 -0.48 -20.24
C ASN A 181 -16.92 -0.93 -20.36
N PHE A 182 -16.17 -0.90 -19.27
CA PHE A 182 -14.74 -1.09 -19.22
C PHE A 182 -14.40 -2.39 -18.50
N VAL A 183 -13.61 -3.23 -19.15
CA VAL A 183 -13.39 -4.61 -18.73
C VAL A 183 -11.93 -5.02 -18.79
N LEU A 184 -11.59 -6.01 -17.97
CA LEU A 184 -10.35 -6.76 -18.00
C LEU A 184 -10.60 -8.08 -18.74
N ALA A 185 -9.77 -8.33 -19.74
CA ALA A 185 -9.80 -9.50 -20.60
C ALA A 185 -8.51 -10.30 -20.45
N ASP A 186 -8.63 -11.46 -19.82
CA ASP A 186 -7.55 -12.46 -19.72
C ASP A 186 -7.87 -13.65 -20.62
N GLY A 187 -6.89 -14.09 -21.41
CA GLY A 187 -7.11 -15.25 -22.26
C GLY A 187 -5.89 -15.62 -23.08
N TYR A 188 -6.15 -16.29 -24.20
CA TYR A 188 -5.13 -16.70 -25.15
C TYR A 188 -5.41 -16.09 -26.51
N PHE A 189 -4.36 -15.65 -27.20
CA PHE A 189 -4.50 -15.29 -28.60
C PHE A 189 -4.82 -16.55 -29.43
N TYR A 190 -5.85 -16.47 -30.28
CA TYR A 190 -6.30 -17.58 -31.11
C TYR A 190 -5.90 -17.37 -32.57
N LYS A 191 -6.38 -16.29 -33.21
CA LYS A 191 -6.08 -15.94 -34.62
C LYS A 191 -6.46 -14.50 -34.92
N ASN A 192 -6.05 -13.98 -36.07
CA ASN A 192 -6.71 -12.82 -36.65
C ASN A 192 -8.09 -13.22 -37.17
N TYR A 193 -9.12 -12.56 -36.67
CA TYR A 193 -10.51 -12.89 -36.94
C TYR A 193 -11.20 -11.76 -37.67
N ARG A 194 -12.17 -12.12 -38.50
CA ARG A 194 -12.96 -11.18 -39.27
C ARG A 194 -14.44 -11.45 -39.06
N GLN A 195 -15.17 -10.40 -38.71
CA GLN A 195 -16.59 -10.49 -38.41
C GLN A 195 -17.34 -9.29 -38.95
N ARG A 196 -18.63 -9.50 -39.23
CA ARG A 196 -19.55 -8.41 -39.54
C ARG A 196 -20.16 -7.84 -38.25
N ILE A 197 -20.06 -6.52 -38.07
CA ILE A 197 -20.71 -5.76 -36.99
C ILE A 197 -21.38 -4.57 -37.63
N ASN A 198 -22.67 -4.35 -37.34
CA ASN A 198 -23.46 -3.25 -37.89
C ASN A 198 -23.37 -3.08 -39.42
N GLY A 199 -23.21 -4.20 -40.14
CA GLY A 199 -23.10 -4.22 -41.60
C GLY A 199 -21.68 -4.03 -42.15
N GLU A 200 -20.70 -3.67 -41.33
CA GLU A 200 -19.30 -3.48 -41.70
C GLU A 200 -18.44 -4.68 -41.33
N TRP A 201 -17.41 -4.96 -42.14
CA TRP A 201 -16.44 -5.99 -41.86
C TRP A 201 -15.31 -5.44 -41.02
N ILE A 202 -15.14 -5.97 -39.81
CA ILE A 202 -14.07 -5.63 -38.89
C ILE A 202 -13.12 -6.82 -38.82
N THR A 203 -11.82 -6.56 -38.98
CA THR A 203 -10.75 -7.54 -38.79
C THR A 203 -9.93 -7.11 -37.58
N ALA A 204 -9.77 -8.00 -36.61
CA ALA A 204 -9.01 -7.76 -35.40
C ALA A 204 -8.51 -9.09 -34.80
N PRO A 205 -7.46 -9.07 -33.97
CA PRO A 205 -7.05 -10.23 -33.18
C PRO A 205 -8.21 -10.79 -32.36
N LEU A 206 -8.39 -12.11 -32.39
CA LEU A 206 -9.36 -12.82 -31.58
C LEU A 206 -8.66 -13.53 -30.43
N PHE A 207 -9.19 -13.27 -29.25
CA PHE A 207 -8.74 -13.84 -28.01
C PHE A 207 -9.85 -14.64 -27.35
N VAL A 208 -9.44 -15.70 -26.65
CA VAL A 208 -10.36 -16.63 -25.99
C VAL A 208 -10.01 -16.72 -24.52
N GLY A 209 -10.97 -16.37 -23.66
CA GLY A 209 -10.82 -16.33 -22.21
C GLY A 209 -11.96 -17.04 -21.50
N ASN A 210 -11.86 -17.13 -20.17
CA ASN A 210 -12.90 -17.76 -19.36
C ASN A 210 -14.11 -16.83 -19.16
N LYS A 211 -13.80 -15.59 -18.74
CA LYS A 211 -14.76 -14.54 -18.39
C LYS A 211 -14.16 -13.17 -18.67
N LEU A 212 -15.03 -12.17 -18.83
CA LEU A 212 -14.65 -10.77 -18.73
C LEU A 212 -14.88 -10.30 -17.29
N GLU A 213 -13.93 -9.57 -16.73
CA GLU A 213 -14.05 -9.00 -15.39
C GLU A 213 -14.28 -7.47 -15.49
N PRO A 214 -15.08 -6.86 -14.60
CA PRO A 214 -15.18 -5.42 -14.53
C PRO A 214 -13.81 -4.78 -14.26
N SER A 215 -13.51 -3.67 -14.92
CA SER A 215 -12.26 -2.92 -14.75
C SER A 215 -12.53 -1.42 -14.71
N VAL A 216 -11.47 -0.65 -14.49
CA VAL A 216 -11.49 0.82 -14.51
C VAL A 216 -10.39 1.32 -15.43
N PRO A 217 -10.60 2.40 -16.19
CA PRO A 217 -9.54 3.02 -16.98
C PRO A 217 -8.35 3.43 -16.13
N ALA A 218 -7.16 3.37 -16.70
CA ALA A 218 -5.95 3.88 -16.09
C ALA A 218 -6.09 5.41 -15.92
N GLU A 219 -5.82 5.90 -14.71
CA GLU A 219 -5.79 7.33 -14.50
C GLU A 219 -4.48 7.91 -15.06
N PRO A 220 -4.54 9.02 -15.83
CA PRO A 220 -3.33 9.71 -16.25
C PRO A 220 -2.55 10.20 -15.02
N PRO A 221 -1.22 10.41 -15.12
CA PRO A 221 -0.43 10.99 -14.05
C PRO A 221 -1.03 12.27 -13.51
N LEU A 222 -1.37 12.28 -12.21
CA LEU A 222 -1.98 13.42 -11.55
C LEU A 222 -0.96 14.21 -10.74
N THR A 223 -0.98 15.51 -10.95
CA THR A 223 -0.07 16.41 -10.27
C THR A 223 -0.72 17.04 -9.05
N GLN A 224 -2.02 17.27 -9.04
CA GLN A 224 -2.71 17.91 -7.93
C GLN A 224 -3.98 17.16 -7.56
N PRO A 225 -4.39 17.18 -6.28
CA PRO A 225 -5.67 16.63 -5.85
C PRO A 225 -6.86 17.34 -6.54
N ASP A 226 -7.85 16.57 -6.99
CA ASP A 226 -9.10 17.12 -7.52
C ASP A 226 -10.05 17.39 -6.35
N MET A 227 -10.08 18.65 -5.93
CA MET A 227 -10.92 19.08 -4.81
C MET A 227 -12.42 18.88 -5.09
N ARG A 228 -12.87 18.88 -6.35
CA ARG A 228 -14.28 18.64 -6.66
C ARG A 228 -14.69 17.20 -6.38
N MET A 229 -13.78 16.25 -6.61
CA MET A 229 -13.96 14.85 -6.24
C MET A 229 -13.92 14.71 -4.72
N LEU A 230 -12.86 15.19 -4.08
CA LEU A 230 -12.62 15.03 -2.65
C LEU A 230 -13.69 15.71 -1.77
N ASN A 231 -14.28 16.83 -2.22
CA ASN A 231 -15.36 17.51 -1.48
C ASN A 231 -16.67 16.69 -1.41
N LYS A 232 -16.84 15.69 -2.27
CA LYS A 232 -17.98 14.77 -2.24
C LYS A 232 -17.77 13.62 -1.26
N LEU A 233 -16.52 13.32 -0.91
CA LEU A 233 -16.19 12.31 0.07
C LEU A 233 -16.79 12.69 1.43
N ARG A 234 -17.27 11.67 2.15
CA ARG A 234 -17.85 11.81 3.48
C ARG A 234 -17.06 10.97 4.46
N ASP A 235 -16.79 11.53 5.63
CA ASP A 235 -16.19 10.79 6.72
C ASP A 235 -17.10 9.68 7.18
N GLN A 236 -16.50 8.62 7.70
CA GLN A 236 -17.28 7.52 8.24
C GLN A 236 -17.81 7.85 9.64
N PRO A 237 -19.10 7.54 9.91
CA PRO A 237 -19.67 7.70 11.25
C PRO A 237 -18.97 6.81 12.28
N ILE A 238 -18.77 7.34 13.49
CA ILE A 238 -18.32 6.54 14.64
C ILE A 238 -19.38 5.49 14.97
N GLY A 239 -18.94 4.28 15.30
CA GLY A 239 -19.81 3.15 15.61
C GLY A 239 -20.09 2.22 14.43
N THR A 240 -19.59 2.58 13.24
CA THR A 240 -19.56 1.66 12.09
C THR A 240 -18.30 0.78 12.19
N ASP A 241 -18.49 -0.52 12.03
CA ASP A 241 -17.39 -1.50 11.97
C ASP A 241 -16.95 -1.66 10.51
N ASN A 242 -16.00 -0.82 10.08
CA ASN A 242 -15.48 -0.84 8.72
C ASN A 242 -14.17 -1.61 8.64
N ASN A 243 -13.94 -2.24 7.50
CA ASN A 243 -12.68 -2.90 7.19
C ASN A 243 -11.72 -1.93 6.47
N ALA A 244 -10.45 -1.91 6.85
CA ALA A 244 -9.42 -1.08 6.20
C ALA A 244 -9.27 -1.37 4.69
N LEU A 245 -9.67 -2.57 4.23
CA LEU A 245 -9.74 -2.94 2.82
C LEU A 245 -10.86 -2.21 2.05
N GLU A 246 -11.81 -1.57 2.73
CA GLU A 246 -12.84 -0.77 2.07
C GLU A 246 -12.30 0.57 1.59
N LEU A 247 -11.24 1.09 2.23
CA LEU A 247 -10.52 2.26 1.72
C LEU A 247 -9.95 1.99 0.33
N ASP A 248 -9.55 0.74 0.06
CA ASP A 248 -8.96 0.30 -1.20
C ASP A 248 -9.97 0.26 -2.35
N LYS A 249 -11.27 0.38 -2.03
CA LYS A 249 -12.38 0.47 -2.99
C LYS A 249 -12.79 1.90 -3.30
N LEU A 250 -12.25 2.90 -2.59
CA LEU A 250 -12.58 4.31 -2.80
C LEU A 250 -11.83 4.86 -4.01
N LYS A 251 -12.55 5.49 -4.94
CA LYS A 251 -11.93 6.18 -6.09
C LYS A 251 -11.02 7.32 -5.62
N GLU A 252 -11.41 8.02 -4.56
CA GLU A 252 -10.68 9.12 -3.95
C GLU A 252 -9.33 8.69 -3.36
N MET A 253 -9.23 7.46 -2.85
CA MET A 253 -7.98 6.93 -2.32
C MET A 253 -6.99 6.70 -3.47
N TRP A 254 -7.44 6.05 -4.55
CA TRP A 254 -6.60 5.84 -5.74
C TRP A 254 -6.22 7.16 -6.43
N HIS A 255 -7.12 8.14 -6.45
CA HIS A 255 -6.83 9.49 -6.94
C HIS A 255 -5.69 10.14 -6.15
N LEU A 256 -5.74 10.12 -4.81
CA LEU A 256 -4.66 10.66 -3.97
C LEU A 256 -3.38 9.84 -4.09
N ALA A 257 -3.49 8.52 -4.24
CA ALA A 257 -2.34 7.65 -4.45
C ALA A 257 -1.64 7.93 -5.79
N ASN A 258 -2.39 8.36 -6.82
CA ASN A 258 -1.83 8.81 -8.09
C ASN A 258 -0.96 10.05 -7.89
N VAL A 259 -1.50 11.04 -7.17
CA VAL A 259 -0.77 12.28 -6.84
C VAL A 259 0.48 11.94 -6.03
N ALA A 260 0.34 11.12 -4.98
CA ALA A 260 1.44 10.66 -4.15
C ALA A 260 2.54 9.96 -4.98
N ARG A 261 2.16 9.07 -5.91
CA ARG A 261 3.09 8.38 -6.81
C ARG A 261 3.87 9.35 -7.70
N GLU A 262 3.21 10.38 -8.23
CA GLU A 262 3.87 11.41 -9.04
C GLU A 262 4.78 12.33 -8.23
N MET A 263 4.46 12.56 -6.95
CA MET A 263 5.38 13.25 -6.03
C MET A 263 6.66 12.44 -5.81
N LYS A 264 6.54 11.14 -5.56
CA LYS A 264 7.70 10.23 -5.42
C LYS A 264 8.58 10.20 -6.68
N ARG A 265 7.98 10.30 -7.87
CA ARG A 265 8.69 10.34 -9.16
C ARG A 265 9.38 11.67 -9.45
N ASN A 266 9.02 12.75 -8.76
CA ASN A 266 9.58 14.09 -8.98
C ASN A 266 10.08 14.72 -7.66
N PRO A 267 11.35 14.47 -7.27
CA PRO A 267 11.91 14.93 -6.00
C PRO A 267 11.94 16.45 -5.81
N GLU A 268 12.19 17.23 -6.85
CA GLU A 268 12.21 18.70 -6.76
C GLU A 268 10.84 19.25 -6.36
N ARG A 269 9.80 18.66 -6.94
CA ARG A 269 8.44 18.99 -6.61
C ARG A 269 8.06 18.53 -5.20
N ALA A 270 8.45 17.32 -4.82
CA ALA A 270 8.26 16.80 -3.48
C ALA A 270 8.87 17.74 -2.44
N ALA A 271 10.11 18.18 -2.65
CA ALA A 271 10.78 19.12 -1.75
C ALA A 271 9.99 20.42 -1.56
N LYS A 272 9.50 21.03 -2.64
CA LYS A 272 8.68 22.25 -2.56
C LYS A 272 7.36 22.01 -1.80
N ALA A 273 6.68 20.90 -2.06
CA ALA A 273 5.44 20.58 -1.37
C ALA A 273 5.66 20.28 0.12
N ASN A 274 6.81 19.67 0.47
CA ASN A 274 7.19 19.40 1.85
C ASN A 274 7.40 20.71 2.64
N GLU A 275 7.95 21.76 2.01
CA GLU A 275 8.07 23.09 2.64
C GLU A 275 6.70 23.75 2.92
N GLU A 276 5.70 23.45 2.10
CA GLU A 276 4.33 23.95 2.23
C GLU A 276 3.42 23.01 3.05
N ALA A 277 3.95 21.89 3.53
CA ALA A 277 3.18 20.87 4.25
C ALA A 277 2.72 21.37 5.62
N ILE A 278 1.47 21.05 5.97
CA ILE A 278 0.91 21.41 7.27
C ILE A 278 1.45 20.44 8.32
N LEU A 279 2.13 20.96 9.33
CA LEU A 279 2.56 20.15 10.46
C LEU A 279 1.33 19.62 11.22
N LEU A 280 1.21 18.30 11.30
CA LEU A 280 0.17 17.65 12.08
C LEU A 280 0.55 17.66 13.57
N ASP A 281 0.24 18.76 14.25
CA ASP A 281 0.29 18.86 15.71
C ASP A 281 -1.09 18.63 16.36
N PHE A 282 -1.15 18.67 17.70
CA PHE A 282 -2.40 18.44 18.44
C PHE A 282 -3.49 19.48 18.13
N THR A 283 -3.10 20.73 17.85
CA THR A 283 -4.03 21.81 17.51
C THR A 283 -4.61 21.58 16.12
N THR A 284 -3.75 21.32 15.14
CA THR A 284 -4.11 20.99 13.76
C THR A 284 -4.99 19.73 13.72
N LEU A 285 -4.64 18.67 14.44
CA LEU A 285 -5.45 17.45 14.53
C LEU A 285 -6.83 17.74 15.12
N THR A 286 -6.91 18.55 16.19
CA THR A 286 -8.19 18.92 16.81
C THR A 286 -9.07 19.70 15.83
N ASP A 287 -8.50 20.60 15.04
CA ASP A 287 -9.25 21.36 14.04
C ASP A 287 -9.66 20.50 12.84
N LEU A 288 -8.75 19.65 12.35
CA LEU A 288 -9.01 18.68 11.28
C LEU A 288 -10.16 17.74 11.65
N VAL A 289 -10.21 17.25 12.89
CA VAL A 289 -11.28 16.37 13.35
C VAL A 289 -12.65 17.08 13.41
N LYS A 290 -12.65 18.41 13.62
CA LYS A 290 -13.86 19.24 13.66
C LYS A 290 -14.33 19.65 12.27
N ASN A 291 -13.40 19.99 11.38
CA ASN A 291 -13.65 20.55 10.05
C ASN A 291 -12.91 19.77 8.94
N PRO A 292 -13.08 18.43 8.85
CA PRO A 292 -12.26 17.58 7.97
C PRO A 292 -12.39 17.94 6.49
N GLU A 293 -13.55 18.42 6.05
CA GLU A 293 -13.78 18.87 4.69
C GLU A 293 -12.87 20.02 4.24
N LEU A 294 -12.37 20.83 5.16
CA LEU A 294 -11.44 21.91 4.82
C LEU A 294 -10.05 21.38 4.50
N TYR A 295 -9.68 20.22 5.02
CA TYR A 295 -8.34 19.66 4.95
C TYR A 295 -8.17 18.56 3.91
N ARG A 296 -9.26 18.01 3.33
CA ARG A 296 -9.17 16.91 2.36
C ARG A 296 -8.29 17.31 1.17
N GLY A 297 -7.36 16.45 0.79
CA GLY A 297 -6.41 16.70 -0.29
C GLY A 297 -5.31 17.71 0.05
N GLN A 298 -5.26 18.27 1.26
CA GLN A 298 -4.11 19.06 1.69
C GLN A 298 -2.97 18.14 2.12
N ILE A 299 -1.73 18.61 1.93
CA ILE A 299 -0.51 17.89 2.31
C ILE A 299 -0.14 18.18 3.77
N PHE A 300 0.26 17.13 4.47
CA PHE A 300 0.67 17.17 5.87
C PHE A 300 2.06 16.57 6.06
N GLU A 301 2.82 17.15 6.98
CA GLU A 301 3.96 16.50 7.61
C GLU A 301 3.45 15.73 8.85
N ILE A 302 3.69 14.42 8.85
CA ILE A 302 3.18 13.48 9.84
C ILE A 302 4.37 12.79 10.50
N GLY A 303 4.53 12.99 11.81
CA GLY A 303 5.52 12.26 12.61
C GLY A 303 4.86 11.11 13.37
N GLY A 304 5.58 10.01 13.57
CA GLY A 304 5.16 8.95 14.49
C GLY A 304 5.95 7.65 14.36
N GLU A 305 5.80 6.80 15.35
CA GLU A 305 6.31 5.43 15.35
C GLU A 305 5.32 4.52 14.62
N VAL A 306 5.81 3.70 13.70
CA VAL A 306 5.02 2.69 12.99
C VAL A 306 4.75 1.52 13.94
N VAL A 307 3.48 1.32 14.31
CA VAL A 307 3.07 0.28 15.27
C VAL A 307 2.68 -1.02 14.56
N GLU A 308 2.10 -0.90 13.38
CA GLU A 308 1.66 -2.02 12.56
C GLU A 308 1.74 -1.61 11.09
N ALA A 309 2.35 -2.44 10.26
CA ALA A 309 2.39 -2.24 8.82
C ALA A 309 2.11 -3.56 8.11
N HIS A 310 1.44 -3.48 6.97
CA HIS A 310 1.24 -4.62 6.09
C HIS A 310 1.00 -4.13 4.65
N ALA A 311 1.46 -4.91 3.69
CA ALA A 311 1.10 -4.77 2.29
C ALA A 311 0.04 -5.82 1.93
N VAL A 312 -0.99 -5.40 1.20
CA VAL A 312 -2.01 -6.30 0.66
C VAL A 312 -1.98 -6.22 -0.85
N ARG A 313 -2.09 -7.37 -1.50
CA ARG A 313 -2.32 -7.43 -2.94
C ARG A 313 -3.64 -6.77 -3.28
N THR A 314 -3.58 -5.86 -4.23
CA THR A 314 -4.74 -5.13 -4.72
C THR A 314 -5.41 -5.89 -5.85
N GLY A 315 -6.72 -5.72 -5.96
CA GLY A 315 -7.43 -6.09 -7.18
C GLY A 315 -7.23 -5.04 -8.26
N GLU A 316 -8.11 -5.08 -9.25
CA GLU A 316 -8.15 -4.09 -10.32
C GLU A 316 -8.33 -2.67 -9.77
N ASN A 317 -7.48 -1.75 -10.21
CA ASN A 317 -7.45 -0.34 -9.76
C ASN A 317 -6.89 0.57 -10.86
N SER A 318 -7.20 1.88 -10.79
CA SER A 318 -6.86 2.87 -11.82
C SER A 318 -5.36 3.16 -11.94
N LEU A 319 -4.55 2.75 -10.96
CA LEU A 319 -3.10 2.94 -11.00
C LEU A 319 -2.34 1.73 -11.54
N ARG A 320 -3.02 0.60 -11.76
CA ARG A 320 -2.41 -0.72 -12.03
C ARG A 320 -1.40 -1.12 -10.95
N SER A 321 -1.58 -0.57 -9.76
CA SER A 321 -0.70 -0.87 -8.63
C SER A 321 -0.97 -2.29 -8.18
N ARG A 322 0.10 -3.02 -7.86
CA ARG A 322 0.01 -4.44 -7.52
C ARG A 322 -0.31 -4.70 -6.06
N GLU A 323 0.08 -3.74 -5.24
CA GLU A 323 0.01 -3.82 -3.79
C GLU A 323 -0.36 -2.45 -3.26
N ILE A 324 -1.03 -2.45 -2.12
CA ILE A 324 -1.23 -1.25 -1.33
C ILE A 324 -0.68 -1.51 0.06
N SER A 325 0.17 -0.60 0.50
CA SER A 325 0.78 -0.64 1.81
C SER A 325 -0.08 0.15 2.78
N SER A 326 -0.26 -0.38 3.98
CA SER A 326 -1.04 0.21 5.06
C SER A 326 -0.21 0.22 6.33
N GLY A 327 -0.17 1.37 7.00
CA GLY A 327 0.57 1.55 8.25
C GLY A 327 -0.27 2.25 9.31
N TRP A 328 -0.12 1.85 10.57
CA TRP A 328 -0.69 2.53 11.74
C TRP A 328 0.43 3.24 12.49
N LEU A 329 0.29 4.56 12.64
CA LEU A 329 1.27 5.38 13.33
C LEU A 329 0.77 5.78 14.71
N ARG A 330 1.68 5.78 15.68
CA ARG A 330 1.46 6.36 17.00
C ARG A 330 2.39 7.55 17.17
N ASN A 331 1.81 8.68 17.57
CA ASN A 331 2.57 9.87 17.91
C ASN A 331 2.20 10.32 19.33
N SER A 332 3.14 10.21 20.26
CA SER A 332 2.93 10.60 21.67
C SER A 332 2.56 12.08 21.84
N PHE A 333 2.93 12.95 20.91
CA PHE A 333 2.55 14.37 20.92
C PHE A 333 1.09 14.60 20.51
N LEU A 334 0.45 13.61 19.86
CA LEU A 334 -0.97 13.63 19.47
C LEU A 334 -1.86 12.87 20.47
N GLY A 335 -1.29 12.44 21.61
CA GLY A 335 -1.96 11.62 22.62
C GLY A 335 -2.14 10.17 22.17
N ASP A 336 -3.25 9.55 22.58
CA ASP A 336 -3.57 8.15 22.25
C ASP A 336 -4.18 7.98 20.84
N THR A 337 -4.19 9.04 20.03
CA THR A 337 -4.78 9.01 18.69
C THR A 337 -3.81 8.37 17.72
N LEU A 338 -4.18 7.20 17.18
CA LEU A 338 -3.48 6.62 16.04
C LEU A 338 -3.75 7.42 14.77
N LEU A 339 -2.83 7.33 13.82
CA LEU A 339 -2.99 7.79 12.44
C LEU A 339 -2.94 6.58 11.52
N HIS A 340 -3.72 6.60 10.45
CA HIS A 340 -3.71 5.54 9.45
C HIS A 340 -3.10 6.09 8.16
N VAL A 341 -2.05 5.44 7.67
CA VAL A 341 -1.35 5.82 6.44
C VAL A 341 -1.50 4.73 5.40
N LYS A 342 -1.68 5.14 4.15
CA LYS A 342 -1.77 4.27 2.98
C LYS A 342 -0.77 4.75 1.93
N ALA A 343 -0.20 3.82 1.17
CA ALA A 343 0.67 4.13 0.05
C ALA A 343 0.43 3.12 -1.07
N ALA A 344 0.38 3.59 -2.32
CA ALA A 344 0.36 2.69 -3.47
C ALA A 344 1.73 2.05 -3.67
N ASP A 345 1.70 0.87 -4.31
CA ASP A 345 2.85 0.00 -4.53
C ASP A 345 3.44 -0.51 -3.21
N ASP A 346 4.57 -1.21 -3.33
CA ASP A 346 5.33 -1.67 -2.18
C ASP A 346 6.01 -0.46 -1.50
N PHE A 347 5.52 -0.14 -0.30
CA PHE A 347 6.03 0.93 0.55
C PHE A 347 6.35 0.36 1.92
N ALA A 348 7.64 0.25 2.20
CA ALA A 348 8.16 -0.30 3.44
C ALA A 348 8.00 0.70 4.60
N PHE A 349 6.82 0.73 5.21
CA PHE A 349 6.54 1.53 6.41
C PHE A 349 7.43 1.12 7.59
N ASP A 350 7.78 -0.16 7.68
CA ASP A 350 8.61 -0.75 8.74
C ASP A 350 10.12 -0.70 8.45
N ALA A 351 10.55 0.01 7.42
CA ALA A 351 11.96 0.17 7.08
C ALA A 351 12.78 0.86 8.20
N PHE A 352 12.14 1.65 9.05
CA PHE A 352 12.78 2.40 10.13
C PHE A 352 12.36 1.89 11.51
N GLN A 353 13.33 1.58 12.36
CA GLN A 353 13.10 1.26 13.77
C GLN A 353 13.03 2.56 14.59
N GLY A 354 11.86 3.19 14.65
CA GLY A 354 11.66 4.39 15.47
C GLY A 354 10.63 5.36 14.91
N ASN A 355 10.77 6.63 15.27
CA ASN A 355 9.92 7.69 14.73
C ASN A 355 10.31 7.98 13.28
N ALA A 356 9.30 7.97 12.40
CA ALA A 356 9.44 8.41 11.03
C ALA A 356 8.67 9.72 10.81
N ILE A 357 9.18 10.55 9.92
CA ILE A 357 8.45 11.66 9.33
C ILE A 357 8.00 11.24 7.94
N MET A 358 6.74 11.46 7.62
CA MET A 358 6.12 11.15 6.34
C MET A 358 5.36 12.36 5.83
N HIS A 359 5.33 12.52 4.52
CA HIS A 359 4.47 13.49 3.84
C HIS A 359 3.35 12.77 3.10
N GLY A 360 2.14 13.28 3.28
CA GLY A 360 0.97 12.69 2.64
C GLY A 360 -0.25 13.59 2.61
N TYR A 361 -1.21 13.21 1.79
CA TYR A 361 -2.45 13.93 1.59
C TYR A 361 -3.55 13.40 2.50
N PHE A 362 -4.24 14.28 3.21
CA PHE A 362 -5.38 13.87 4.03
C PHE A 362 -6.55 13.40 3.16
N LEU A 363 -7.03 12.17 3.39
CA LEU A 363 -8.15 11.59 2.66
C LEU A 363 -9.47 11.86 3.38
N MET A 364 -9.62 11.31 4.59
CA MET A 364 -10.86 11.34 5.36
C MET A 364 -10.64 10.92 6.81
N LEU A 365 -11.67 11.12 7.63
CA LEU A 365 -11.78 10.45 8.93
C LEU A 365 -12.47 9.09 8.74
N TRP A 366 -11.78 8.01 9.08
CA TRP A 366 -12.22 6.64 8.92
C TRP A 366 -12.57 6.02 10.28
N ALA A 367 -13.66 5.26 10.35
CA ALA A 367 -14.16 4.70 11.60
C ALA A 367 -13.81 3.22 11.71
N TYR A 368 -13.38 2.78 12.90
CA TYR A 368 -12.95 1.41 13.16
C TYR A 368 -13.29 0.99 14.59
N VAL A 369 -13.24 -0.30 14.85
CA VAL A 369 -13.37 -0.87 16.19
C VAL A 369 -11.98 -1.31 16.66
N ASP A 370 -11.54 -0.79 17.80
CA ASP A 370 -10.24 -1.16 18.36
C ASP A 370 -10.25 -2.57 18.97
N ARG A 371 -9.08 -3.07 19.37
CA ARG A 371 -8.94 -4.42 19.96
C ARG A 371 -9.71 -4.60 21.27
N GLN A 372 -10.15 -3.51 21.90
CA GLN A 372 -10.98 -3.52 23.11
C GLN A 372 -12.48 -3.44 22.80
N GLY A 373 -12.86 -3.41 21.52
CA GLY A 373 -14.25 -3.31 21.09
C GLY A 373 -14.81 -1.88 21.15
N ALA A 374 -13.97 -0.86 21.34
CA ALA A 374 -14.41 0.52 21.35
C ALA A 374 -14.40 1.09 19.93
N ALA A 375 -15.50 1.77 19.56
CA ALA A 375 -15.57 2.48 18.30
C ALA A 375 -14.69 3.74 18.34
N ARG A 376 -13.79 3.84 17.38
CA ARG A 376 -12.82 4.91 17.21
C ARG A 376 -12.94 5.52 15.82
N ARG A 377 -12.31 6.67 15.65
CA ARG A 377 -12.13 7.32 14.35
C ARG A 377 -10.70 7.82 14.22
N VAL A 378 -10.12 7.65 13.06
CA VAL A 378 -8.71 7.96 12.76
C VAL A 378 -8.63 8.79 11.48
N PRO A 379 -7.75 9.81 11.42
CA PRO A 379 -7.44 10.43 10.14
C PRO A 379 -6.61 9.48 9.26
N VAL A 380 -7.04 9.37 8.00
CA VAL A 380 -6.36 8.58 6.97
C VAL A 380 -5.57 9.51 6.05
N PHE A 381 -4.31 9.19 5.82
CA PHE A 381 -3.44 9.92 4.90
C PHE A 381 -2.89 8.99 3.81
N VAL A 382 -2.75 9.52 2.60
CA VAL A 382 -2.07 8.81 1.50
C VAL A 382 -0.67 9.41 1.33
N VAL A 383 0.35 8.64 1.69
CA VAL A 383 1.75 9.12 1.78
C VAL A 383 2.56 8.73 0.55
N TYR A 384 3.64 9.47 0.31
CA TYR A 384 4.59 9.18 -0.79
C TYR A 384 6.06 9.09 -0.36
N ASP A 385 6.39 9.58 0.83
CA ASP A 385 7.74 9.50 1.39
C ASP A 385 7.72 9.07 2.87
N SER A 386 8.88 8.60 3.31
CA SER A 386 9.17 8.36 4.72
C SER A 386 10.66 8.59 4.92
N ARG A 387 11.01 9.32 5.98
CA ARG A 387 12.37 9.53 6.44
C ARG A 387 12.46 9.24 7.93
N GLU A 388 13.58 8.71 8.37
CA GLU A 388 13.88 8.62 9.78
C GLU A 388 13.85 10.03 10.39
N GLN A 389 13.15 10.17 11.52
CA GLN A 389 13.27 11.39 12.31
C GLN A 389 14.63 11.33 12.99
N GLU A 390 15.63 12.02 12.41
CA GLU A 390 16.90 12.23 13.11
C GLU A 390 16.60 12.90 14.45
N THR A 391 16.68 12.12 15.53
CA THR A 391 16.92 12.69 16.86
C THR A 391 18.30 13.32 16.79
N LEU A 392 18.37 14.56 16.30
CA LEU A 392 19.47 15.48 16.56
C LEU A 392 19.51 15.67 18.07
N MET A 393 20.14 14.73 18.78
CA MET A 393 20.90 15.15 19.94
C MET A 393 21.92 16.13 19.38
N PRO A 394 21.93 17.41 19.80
CA PRO A 394 23.04 18.29 19.47
C PRO A 394 24.35 17.54 19.72
N ASP A 395 25.36 17.65 18.86
CA ASP A 395 26.67 17.05 19.11
C ASP A 395 27.21 17.44 20.51
N ASP A 396 26.73 18.58 21.02
CA ASP A 396 27.03 19.15 22.34
C ASP A 396 26.16 18.62 23.50
N ALA A 397 25.13 17.82 23.24
CA ALA A 397 24.21 17.33 24.28
C ALA A 397 24.87 16.29 25.20
N ASN A 398 25.73 15.44 24.65
CA ASN A 398 26.55 14.53 25.45
C ASN A 398 27.45 15.28 26.45
N PRO A 399 28.27 16.27 26.03
CA PRO A 399 29.06 17.04 26.99
C PRO A 399 28.22 17.84 27.97
N LEU A 400 27.01 18.30 27.60
CA LEU A 400 26.11 19.02 28.52
C LEU A 400 25.50 18.07 29.58
N ILE A 401 25.14 16.85 29.20
CA ILE A 401 24.71 15.79 30.12
C ILE A 401 25.86 15.35 31.04
N PHE A 402 27.08 15.17 30.50
CA PHE A 402 28.26 14.87 31.30
C PHE A 402 28.67 16.02 32.22
N ALA A 403 28.50 17.27 31.79
CA ALA A 403 28.72 18.46 32.63
C ALA A 403 27.67 18.58 33.74
N PHE A 404 26.41 18.23 33.45
CA PHE A 404 25.34 18.19 34.45
C PHE A 404 25.57 17.07 35.48
N LEU A 405 25.93 15.88 35.03
CA LEU A 405 26.31 14.77 35.92
C LEU A 405 27.59 15.08 36.71
N GLY A 406 28.59 15.68 36.08
CA GLY A 406 29.84 16.10 36.71
C GLY A 406 29.61 17.20 37.75
N SER A 407 28.75 18.17 37.48
CA SER A 407 28.40 19.23 38.44
C SER A 407 27.61 18.67 39.63
N ILE A 408 26.69 17.72 39.43
CA ILE A 408 26.03 17.00 40.52
C ILE A 408 27.06 16.23 41.36
N MET A 409 28.02 15.56 40.73
CA MET A 409 29.06 14.80 41.43
C MET A 409 30.00 15.72 42.23
N VAL A 410 30.39 16.87 41.67
CA VAL A 410 31.19 17.90 42.34
C VAL A 410 30.41 18.54 43.49
N LEU A 411 29.13 18.84 43.31
CA LEU A 411 28.27 19.36 44.38
C LEU A 411 28.16 18.34 45.53
N GLY A 412 28.02 17.05 45.18
CA GLY A 412 28.05 15.94 46.13
C GLY A 412 29.37 15.83 46.88
N LEU A 413 30.51 16.02 46.20
CA LEU A 413 31.85 16.05 46.79
C LEU A 413 32.09 17.29 47.67
N ILE A 414 31.62 18.46 47.28
CA ILE A 414 31.71 19.67 48.09
C ILE A 414 30.89 19.49 49.37
N LEU A 415 29.67 18.95 49.25
CA LEU A 415 28.84 18.59 50.41
C LEU A 415 29.46 17.46 51.26
N PHE A 416 30.27 16.57 50.66
CA PHE A 416 31.03 15.53 51.36
C PHE A 416 32.19 16.09 52.19
N PHE A 417 32.88 17.13 51.71
CA PHE A 417 34.02 17.75 52.39
C PHE A 417 33.64 18.93 53.30
N ALA A 418 32.45 19.52 53.13
CA ALA A 418 31.94 20.62 53.96
C ALA A 418 31.24 20.16 55.26
N VAL A 419 31.17 18.85 55.51
CA VAL A 419 30.66 18.19 56.73
C VAL A 419 31.80 17.47 57.42
#